data_AF-A0A843E1X1-F1
#
_entry.id   AF-A0A843E1X1-F1
#
_cell.length_a   1.000
_cell.length_b   1.000
_cell.length_c   1.000
_cell.angle_alpha   90.00
_cell.angle_beta   90.00
_cell.angle_gamma   90.00
#
_symmetry.space_group_name_H-M   'P 1'
#
loop_
_entity.id
_entity.type
_entity.pdbx_description
1 polymer ?
#
loop_
_entity_poly.entity_id
_entity_poly.type
_entity_poly.pdbx_seq_one_letter_code
_entity_poly.pdbx_strand_id
1 'polypeptide(L)'
;LRKRICDKAESAGRTIVLVDPKGTSQICSNCQEIVEKDLSVRVHVCPHCGYEEDRDVNAARNILARAFSILQGQRDRPAILSDT
;
A
#
# COMPACT_ATOMS: atom_id res chain seq x y z
N LEU A 1 17.10 -7.74 -1.82
CA LEU A 1 15.90 -7.76 -0.96
C LEU A 1 14.71 -8.46 -1.63
N ARG A 2 14.21 -7.96 -2.77
CA ARG A 2 13.01 -8.48 -3.47
C ARG A 2 13.01 -10.00 -3.73
N LYS A 3 14.10 -10.55 -4.25
CA LYS A 3 14.24 -12.01 -4.50
C LYS A 3 13.94 -12.84 -3.26
N ARG A 4 14.53 -12.49 -2.10
CA ARG A 4 14.34 -13.23 -0.84
C ARG A 4 12.89 -13.21 -0.36
N ILE A 5 12.18 -12.11 -0.60
CA ILE A 5 10.76 -11.99 -0.23
C ILE A 5 9.90 -12.87 -1.14
N CYS A 6 10.15 -12.87 -2.46
CA CYS A 6 9.47 -13.76 -3.40
C CYS A 6 9.69 -15.23 -3.07
N ASP A 7 10.95 -15.64 -2.89
CA ASP A 7 11.31 -17.03 -2.59
C ASP A 7 10.60 -17.52 -1.30
N LYS A 8 10.49 -16.66 -0.28
CA LYS A 8 9.79 -16.98 0.98
C LYS A 8 8.27 -16.98 0.84
N ALA A 9 7.70 -16.08 0.06
CA ALA A 9 6.27 -16.06 -0.19
C ALA A 9 5.83 -17.32 -0.96
N GLU A 10 6.59 -17.70 -1.99
CA GLU A 10 6.39 -18.93 -2.75
C GLU A 10 6.48 -20.17 -1.84
N SER A 11 7.54 -20.27 -1.03
CA SER A 11 7.71 -21.37 -0.06
C SER A 11 6.56 -21.48 0.94
N ALA A 12 5.85 -20.38 1.21
CA ALA A 12 4.73 -20.31 2.15
C ALA A 12 3.35 -20.34 1.45
N GLY A 13 3.28 -20.53 0.13
CA GLY A 13 2.03 -20.51 -0.64
C GLY A 13 1.32 -19.14 -0.60
N ARG A 14 2.08 -18.03 -0.55
CA ARG A 14 1.57 -16.67 -0.49
C ARG A 14 1.83 -15.91 -1.80
N THR A 15 0.87 -15.07 -2.18
CA THR A 15 1.00 -14.18 -3.34
C THR A 15 1.59 -12.83 -2.93
N ILE A 16 2.46 -12.27 -3.76
CA ILE A 16 2.99 -10.90 -3.61
C ILE A 16 2.34 -9.99 -4.64
N VAL A 17 1.81 -8.87 -4.17
CA VAL A 17 1.38 -7.75 -5.02
C VAL A 17 2.38 -6.61 -4.88
N LEU A 18 2.89 -6.14 -6.00
CA LEU A 18 3.85 -5.04 -6.06
C LEU A 18 3.10 -3.73 -6.26
N VAL A 19 3.35 -2.75 -5.40
CA VAL A 19 2.76 -1.41 -5.47
C VAL A 19 3.85 -0.35 -5.48
N ASP A 20 3.54 0.84 -6.01
CA ASP A 20 4.40 2.02 -5.82
C ASP A 20 4.34 2.45 -4.35
N PRO A 21 5.47 2.54 -3.62
CA PRO A 21 5.50 2.98 -2.23
C PRO A 21 5.55 4.51 -2.05
N LYS A 22 5.72 5.29 -3.13
CA LYS A 22 5.97 6.74 -3.04
C LYS A 22 4.84 7.47 -2.28
N GLY A 23 5.26 8.30 -1.33
CA GLY A 23 4.37 9.17 -0.53
C GLY A 23 3.54 8.48 0.54
N THR A 24 3.64 7.16 0.71
CA THR A 24 2.76 6.39 1.62
C THR A 24 2.89 6.78 3.10
N SER A 25 4.05 7.25 3.54
CA SER A 25 4.25 7.76 4.91
C SER A 25 3.70 9.17 5.15
N GLN A 26 3.44 9.92 4.09
CA GLN A 26 2.93 11.29 4.15
C GLN A 26 1.41 11.36 3.96
N ILE A 27 0.86 10.56 3.04
CA ILE A 27 -0.59 10.46 2.80
C ILE A 27 -1.28 9.91 4.04
N CYS A 28 -2.34 10.56 4.51
CA CYS A 28 -3.17 10.06 5.60
C CYS A 28 -4.02 8.89 5.12
N SER A 29 -3.87 7.72 5.72
CA SER A 29 -4.65 6.53 5.35
C SER A 29 -6.15 6.65 5.67
N ASN A 30 -6.54 7.63 6.49
CA ASN A 30 -7.94 7.90 6.84
C ASN A 30 -8.62 8.87 5.86
N CYS A 31 -7.98 10.02 5.55
CA CYS A 31 -8.62 11.07 4.74
C CYS A 31 -7.91 11.40 3.42
N GLN A 32 -6.80 10.71 3.10
CA GLN A 32 -6.00 10.86 1.87
C GLN A 32 -5.26 12.20 1.68
N GLU A 33 -5.41 13.14 2.61
CA GLU A 33 -4.63 14.39 2.59
C GLU A 33 -3.14 14.15 2.86
N ILE A 34 -2.29 15.00 2.28
CA ILE A 34 -0.84 14.93 2.45
C ILE A 34 -0.45 15.63 3.76
N VAL A 35 0.23 14.89 4.63
CA VAL A 35 0.84 15.41 5.84
C VAL A 35 2.36 15.39 5.65
N GLU A 36 2.92 16.52 5.22
CA GLU A 36 4.36 16.71 5.08
C GLU A 36 5.05 16.56 6.45
N LYS A 37 6.13 15.79 6.47
CA LYS A 37 6.89 15.51 7.69
C LYS A 37 8.27 14.94 7.34
N ASP A 38 9.23 15.17 8.23
CA ASP A 38 10.57 14.59 8.13
C ASP A 38 10.60 13.09 8.45
N LEU A 39 11.65 12.40 7.99
CA LEU A 39 11.88 10.99 8.29
C LEU A 39 12.11 10.71 9.79
N SER A 40 12.45 11.73 10.58
CA SER A 40 12.58 11.62 12.04
C SER A 40 11.22 11.54 12.76
N VAL A 41 10.15 12.06 12.17
CA VAL A 41 8.80 12.04 12.76
C VAL A 41 8.24 10.63 12.67
N ARG A 42 8.00 9.98 13.82
CA ARG A 42 7.53 8.58 13.89
C ARG A 42 6.03 8.41 14.14
N VAL A 43 5.34 9.47 14.55
CA VAL A 43 3.88 9.48 14.72
C VAL A 43 3.25 10.24 13.56
N HIS A 44 2.25 9.66 12.91
CA HIS A 44 1.42 10.32 11.92
C HIS A 44 0.25 10.99 12.63
N VAL A 45 0.31 12.31 12.81
CA VAL A 45 -0.82 13.12 13.28
C VAL A 45 -1.38 13.88 12.09
N CYS A 46 -2.62 13.62 11.71
CA CYS A 46 -3.25 14.28 10.57
C CYS A 46 -4.02 15.54 11.00
N PRO A 47 -3.61 16.76 10.59
CA PRO A 47 -4.30 17.99 10.96
C PRO A 47 -5.65 18.14 10.24
N HIS A 48 -5.90 17.38 9.18
CA HIS A 48 -7.13 17.48 8.38
C HIS A 48 -8.29 16.67 8.96
N CYS A 49 -8.01 15.54 9.61
CA CYS A 49 -9.05 14.65 10.12
C CYS A 49 -8.85 14.18 11.58
N GLY A 50 -7.76 14.59 12.23
CA GLY A 50 -7.46 14.21 13.61
C GLY A 50 -6.97 12.77 13.81
N TYR A 51 -6.75 12.02 12.73
CA TYR A 51 -6.23 10.66 12.81
C TYR A 51 -4.78 10.64 13.33
N GLU A 52 -4.53 9.76 14.31
CA GLU A 52 -3.22 9.57 14.95
C GLU A 52 -2.86 8.08 14.99
N GLU A 53 -1.67 7.73 14.51
CA GLU A 53 -1.13 6.37 14.50
C GLU A 53 0.40 6.42 14.34
N ASP A 54 1.10 5.31 14.57
CA ASP A 54 2.47 5.14 14.09
C ASP A 54 2.57 5.37 12.57
N ARG A 55 3.61 6.10 12.14
CA ARG A 55 3.81 6.49 10.74
C ARG A 55 3.98 5.28 9.81
N ASP A 56 4.66 4.25 10.27
CA ASP A 56 4.93 3.07 9.47
C ASP A 56 3.65 2.20 9.36
N VAL A 57 2.80 2.19 10.39
CA VAL A 57 1.45 1.61 10.31
C VAL A 57 0.57 2.37 9.32
N ASN A 58 0.54 3.71 9.37
CA ASN A 58 -0.17 4.51 8.37
C ASN A 58 0.31 4.22 6.94
N ALA A 59 1.63 4.13 6.74
CA ALA A 59 2.21 3.78 5.45
C ALA A 59 1.78 2.38 4.98
N ALA A 60 1.77 1.39 5.88
CA ALA A 60 1.33 0.03 5.57
C ALA A 60 -0.15 -0.02 5.15
N ARG A 61 -1.03 0.77 5.78
CA ARG A 61 -2.45 0.89 5.39
C ARG A 61 -2.60 1.45 3.98
N ASN A 62 -1.80 2.46 3.62
CA ASN A 62 -1.78 2.99 2.25
C ASN A 62 -1.26 1.97 1.22
N ILE A 63 -0.21 1.22 1.55
CA ILE A 63 0.29 0.12 0.71
C ILE A 63 -0.79 -0.95 0.48
N LEU A 64 -1.51 -1.32 1.53
CA LEU A 64 -2.61 -2.27 1.47
C LEU A 64 -3.74 -1.77 0.56
N ALA A 65 -4.16 -0.52 0.72
CA ALA A 65 -5.20 0.10 -0.10
C ALA A 65 -4.82 0.10 -1.60
N ARG A 66 -3.57 0.45 -1.92
CA ARG A 66 -3.05 0.38 -3.30
C ARG A 66 -3.06 -1.06 -3.85
N ALA A 67 -2.65 -2.04 -3.04
CA ALA A 67 -2.65 -3.43 -3.45
C ALA A 67 -4.07 -3.94 -3.74
N PHE A 68 -5.04 -3.58 -2.89
CA PHE A 68 -6.45 -3.88 -3.15
C PHE A 68 -6.94 -3.24 -4.45
N SER A 69 -6.63 -1.97 -4.71
CA SER A 69 -7.03 -1.31 -5.97
C SER A 69 -6.53 -2.07 -7.22
N ILE A 70 -5.29 -2.56 -7.21
CA ILE A 70 -4.75 -3.39 -8.31
C ILE A 70 -5.55 -4.70 -8.45
N LEU A 71 -5.80 -5.40 -7.34
CA LEU A 71 -6.55 -6.67 -7.36
C LEU A 71 -8.01 -6.48 -7.77
N GLN A 72 -8.63 -5.35 -7.42
CA GLN A 72 -10.00 -5.04 -7.83
C GLN A 72 -10.07 -4.70 -9.32
N GLY A 73 -9.14 -3.88 -9.83
CA GLY A 73 -9.05 -3.58 -11.27
C GLY A 73 -8.78 -4.81 -12.15
N GLN A 74 -8.25 -5.90 -11.59
CA GLN A 74 -8.13 -7.20 -12.27
C GLN A 74 -9.46 -7.97 -12.37
N ARG A 75 -10.39 -7.76 -11.42
CA ARG A 75 -11.71 -8.42 -11.42
C ARG A 75 -12.69 -7.76 -12.40
N ASP A 76 -12.52 -6.47 -12.65
CA ASP A 76 -13.35 -5.69 -13.58
C ASP A 76 -12.83 -5.70 -15.02
N ARG A 77 -11.70 -6.39 -15.29
CA ARG A 77 -11.27 -6.67 -16.66
C ARG A 77 -12.22 -7.72 -17.23
N PRO A 78 -13.04 -7.40 -18.26
CA PRO A 78 -13.88 -8.41 -18.89
C PRO A 78 -12.99 -9.56 -19.37
N ALA A 79 -13.44 -10.80 -19.15
CA ALA A 79 -12.80 -12.03 -19.63
C ALA A 79 -12.91 -12.15 -21.16
N ILE A 80 -12.41 -11.17 -21.90
CA ILE A 80 -12.29 -11.19 -23.35
C ILE A 80 -10.85 -10.83 -23.69
N LEU A 81 -10.02 -11.87 -23.72
CA LEU A 81 -8.93 -12.14 -24.65
C LEU A 81 -8.18 -13.38 -24.13
N SER A 82 -8.89 -14.51 -24.11
CA SER A 82 -8.28 -15.81 -24.34
C SER A 82 -8.57 -16.17 -25.81
N ASP A 83 -7.53 -16.64 -26.50
CA ASP A 83 -7.57 -17.35 -27.78
C ASP A 83 -7.69 -16.51 -29.07
N THR A 84 -6.55 -15.99 -29.53
CA THR A 84 -5.96 -16.39 -30.84
C THR A 84 -4.47 -16.12 -30.86
#